data_AF-A0A967LEW4-F1
#
_entry.id   AF-A0A967LEW4-F1
#
_cell.length_a   1.000
_cell.length_b   1.000
_cell.length_c   1.000
_cell.angle_alpha   90.00
_cell.angle_beta   90.00
_cell.angle_gamma   90.00
#
_symmetry.space_group_name_H-M   'P 1'
#
loop_
_entity.id
_entity.type
_entity.pdbx_description
1 polymer ?
#
loop_
_entity_poly.entity_id
_entity_poly.type
_entity_poly.pdbx_seq_one_letter_code
_entity_poly.pdbx_strand_id
1 'polypeptide(L)' 'MLDPITSLVIKDSLEAISEEMSKTVERTAVHPLFNEVHDYSTGVFFYDGDDV' A
#
# COMPACT_ATOMS: atom_id res chain seq x y z
N MET A 1 -14.10 -20.77 -3.57
CA MET A 1 -12.66 -20.69 -3.86
C MET A 1 -12.51 -19.76 -5.05
N LEU A 2 -11.87 -18.61 -4.89
CA LEU A 2 -11.52 -17.75 -6.02
C LEU A 2 -10.46 -18.46 -6.85
N ASP A 3 -10.47 -18.29 -8.17
CA ASP A 3 -9.42 -18.86 -9.00
C ASP A 3 -8.09 -18.09 -8.80
N PRO A 4 -6.96 -18.72 -9.14
CA PRO A 4 -5.63 -18.11 -8.93
C PRO A 4 -5.44 -16.79 -9.69
N ILE A 5 -6.05 -16.62 -10.87
CA ILE A 5 -5.91 -15.40 -11.66
C ILE A 5 -6.67 -14.27 -10.98
N THR A 6 -7.92 -14.50 -10.58
CA THR A 6 -8.70 -13.51 -9.83
C THR A 6 -7.99 -13.09 -8.53
N SER A 7 -7.35 -14.04 -7.85
CA SER A 7 -6.61 -13.77 -6.61
C SER A 7 -5.40 -12.86 -6.86
N LEU A 8 -4.65 -13.10 -7.93
CA LEU A 8 -3.53 -12.24 -8.34
C LEU A 8 -4.00 -10.84 -8.73
N VAL A 9 -5.08 -10.72 -9.51
CA VAL A 9 -5.63 -9.41 -9.90
C VAL A 9 -6.03 -8.58 -8.68
N ILE A 10 -6.63 -9.23 -7.67
CA ILE A 10 -7.00 -8.54 -6.42
C ILE A 10 -5.74 -8.12 -5.65
N LYS A 11 -4.76 -9.02 -5.49
CA LYS A 11 -3.48 -8.71 -4.83
C LYS A 11 -2.80 -7.51 -5.48
N ASP A 12 -2.57 -7.57 -6.79
CA ASP A 12 -1.86 -6.52 -7.54
C ASP A 12 -2.60 -5.17 -7.48
N SER A 13 -3.95 -5.20 -7.51
CA SER A 13 -4.78 -4.00 -7.36
C SER A 13 -4.61 -3.35 -5.98
N LEU A 14 -4.58 -4.16 -4.91
CA LEU A 14 -4.38 -3.67 -3.55
C LEU A 14 -2.96 -3.13 -3.35
N GLU A 15 -1.95 -3.80 -3.90
CA GLU A 15 -0.56 -3.33 -3.89
C GLU A 15 -0.42 -1.99 -4.62
N ALA A 16 -1.04 -1.84 -5.80
CA ALA A 16 -1.06 -0.59 -6.55
C ALA A 16 -1.74 0.56 -5.78
N ILE A 17 -2.84 0.28 -5.08
CA ILE A 17 -3.50 1.26 -4.21
C ILE A 17 -2.57 1.69 -3.07
N SER A 18 -1.88 0.74 -2.43
CA SER A 18 -0.92 1.04 -1.36
C SER A 18 0.22 1.94 -1.84
N GLU A 19 0.70 1.72 -3.07
CA GLU A 19 1.73 2.56 -3.68
C GLU A 19 1.23 4.00 -3.95
N GLU A 20 0.01 4.15 -4.49
CA GLU A 20 -0.59 5.47 -4.70
C GLU A 20 -0.90 6.20 -3.39
N MET A 21 -1.25 5.47 -2.32
CA MET A 21 -1.37 6.05 -0.99
C MET A 21 -0.03 6.64 -0.52
N SER A 22 1.08 5.92 -0.71
CA SER A 22 2.41 6.43 -0.38
C SER A 22 2.72 7.73 -1.13
N LYS A 23 2.58 7.72 -2.46
CA LYS A 23 2.80 8.92 -3.29
C LYS A 23 1.90 10.10 -2.91
N THR A 24 0.68 9.81 -2.45
CA THR A 24 -0.24 10.85 -1.97
C THR A 24 0.28 11.49 -0.69
N VAL A 25 0.80 10.71 0.25
CA VAL A 25 1.43 11.22 1.48
C VAL A 25 2.62 12.11 1.12
N GLU A 26 3.52 11.66 0.25
CA GLU A 26 4.69 12.44 -0.17
C GLU A 26 4.32 13.79 -0.79
N ARG A 27 3.26 13.83 -1.60
CA ARG A 27 2.83 15.05 -2.30
C ARG A 27 2.05 16.02 -1.42
N THR A 28 1.39 15.53 -0.38
CA THR A 28 0.40 16.32 0.37
C THR A 28 0.80 16.59 1.81
N ALA A 29 1.71 15.81 2.38
CA ALA A 29 2.19 16.06 3.73
C ALA A 29 2.97 17.39 3.78
N VAL A 30 2.61 18.21 4.77
CA VAL A 30 3.26 19.51 5.01
C VAL A 30 4.50 19.35 5.89
N HIS A 31 4.59 18.25 6.64
CA HIS A 31 5.69 18.01 7.58
C HIS A 31 6.86 17.28 6.88
N PRO A 32 8.11 17.78 7.00
CA PRO A 32 9.31 17.17 6.41
C PRO A 32 9.53 15.70 6.73
N LEU A 33 9.13 15.26 7.93
CA LEU A 33 9.22 13.85 8.33
C LEU A 33 8.49 12.91 7.36
N PHE A 34 7.39 13.36 6.76
CA PHE A 34 6.59 12.51 5.88
C PHE A 34 6.93 12.71 4.41
N ASN A 35 7.18 13.94 3.93
CA ASN A 35 7.44 14.18 2.50
C ASN A 35 8.93 14.12 2.08
N GLU A 36 9.88 14.25 3.02
CA GLU A 36 11.33 14.18 2.75
C GLU A 36 12.00 12.97 3.38
N VAL A 37 11.64 12.65 4.64
CA VAL A 37 12.28 11.56 5.40
C VAL A 37 11.54 10.23 5.23
N HIS A 38 10.30 10.28 4.70
CA HIS A 38 9.44 9.11 4.50
C HIS A 38 9.25 8.27 5.77
N ASP A 39 9.08 8.93 6.93
CA ASP A 39 8.83 8.28 8.22
C ASP A 39 7.36 7.84 8.35
N TYR A 40 6.96 6.93 7.45
CA TYR A 40 5.65 6.29 7.41
C TYR A 40 5.72 5.02 6.54
N SER A 41 4.67 4.19 6.60
CA SER A 41 4.52 3.04 5.71
C SER A 41 3.08 2.87 5.25
N THR A 42 2.91 2.36 4.04
CA THR A 42 1.65 1.81 3.54
C THR A 42 1.85 0.34 3.22
N GLY A 43 0.83 -0.49 3.44
CA GLY A 43 0.94 -1.93 3.28
C GLY A 43 -0.41 -2.60 3.15
N VAL A 44 -0.40 -3.78 2.53
CA VAL A 44 -1.55 -4.68 2.43
C VAL A 44 -1.21 -5.89 3.27
N PHE A 45 -2.09 -6.22 4.21
CA PHE A 45 -1.91 -7.33 5.12
C PHE A 45 -3.02 -8.35 4.92
N PHE A 46 -2.68 -9.62 5.10
CA PHE A 46 -3.68 -10.64 5.34
C PHE A 46 -4.45 -10.32 6.63
N TYR A 47 -5.64 -10.92 6.75
CA TYR A 47 -6.52 -10.65 7.89
C TYR A 47 -5.88 -10.99 9.25
N ASP A 48 -4.97 -11.96 9.28
CA ASP A 48 -4.19 -12.37 10.46
C ASP A 48 -2.96 -11.51 10.73
N GLY A 49 -2.68 -10.53 9.86
CA GLY A 49 -1.61 -9.55 10.02
C GLY A 49 -0.30 -9.92 9.35
N ASP A 50 -0.24 -11.05 8.62
CA ASP A 50 0.91 -11.38 7.79
C ASP A 50 0.96 -10.49 6.54
N ASP A 51 2.17 -10.12 6.10
CA ASP A 51 2.36 -9.38 4.85
C ASP A 51 1.95 -10.23 3.62
N VAL A 52 1.41 -9.57 2.61
CA VAL A 52 0.90 -10.16 1.35
C VAL A 52 2.00 -10.60 0.37
#